data_AF-A0A964YPY2-F1
#
_entry.id   AF-A0A964YPY2-F1
#
_cell.length_a   1.000
_cell.length_b   1.000
_cell.length_c   1.000
_cell.angle_alpha   90.00
_cell.angle_beta   90.00
_cell.angle_gamma   90.00
#
_symmetry.space_group_name_H-M   'P 1'
#
loop_
_entity.id
_entity.type
_entity.pdbx_description
1 polymer ?
#
loop_
_entity_poly.entity_id
_entity_poly.type
_entity_poly.pdbx_seq_one_letter_code
_entity_poly.pdbx_strand_id
1 'polypeptide(L)'
;MNLKVLFVGNSYTAANDLPGTFAQIATAMGDQVTVDSKSNGGFTFQMHSQDPITYQKINAQAWDYVVIQGQSQEPSFPFGQV
;
A
#
# COMPACT_ATOMS: atom_id res chain seq x y z
N MET A 1 -20.49 -5.81 -5.34
CA MET A 1 -19.92 -5.38 -4.04
C MET A 1 -18.77 -4.42 -4.36
N ASN A 2 -18.54 -3.39 -3.55
CA ASN A 2 -17.44 -2.46 -3.77
C ASN A 2 -16.20 -2.95 -3.00
N LEU A 3 -15.14 -3.29 -3.71
CA LEU A 3 -13.85 -3.70 -3.13
C LEU A 3 -13.14 -2.49 -2.53
N LYS A 4 -12.57 -2.64 -1.34
CA LYS A 4 -11.78 -1.61 -0.66
C LYS A 4 -10.34 -2.08 -0.53
N VAL A 5 -9.41 -1.34 -1.14
CA VAL A 5 -7.99 -1.69 -1.17
C VAL A 5 -7.16 -0.55 -0.60
N LEU A 6 -6.31 -0.86 0.38
CA LEU A 6 -5.32 0.06 0.92
C LEU A 6 -3.91 -0.33 0.46
N PHE A 7 -3.19 0.60 -0.15
CA PHE A 7 -1.76 0.44 -0.44
C PHE A 7 -0.90 1.11 0.62
N VAL A 8 -0.04 0.35 1.29
CA VAL A 8 0.97 0.83 2.24
C VAL A 8 2.35 0.58 1.63
N GLY A 9 3.13 1.64 1.41
CA GLY A 9 4.46 1.49 0.84
C GLY A 9 5.20 2.81 0.75
N ASN A 10 6.01 2.96 -0.30
CA ASN A 10 6.87 4.12 -0.47
C ASN A 10 6.83 4.66 -1.90
N SER A 11 7.91 5.31 -2.34
CA SER A 11 8.04 5.87 -3.68
C SER A 11 7.85 4.83 -4.78
N TYR A 12 8.07 3.54 -4.54
CA TYR A 12 7.82 2.48 -5.54
C TYR A 12 6.33 2.17 -5.67
N THR A 13 5.56 2.35 -4.60
CA THR A 13 4.10 2.32 -4.64
C THR A 13 3.53 3.61 -5.22
N ALA A 14 4.09 4.79 -4.89
CA ALA A 14 3.59 6.06 -5.44
C ALA A 14 3.99 6.31 -6.91
N ALA A 15 5.11 5.74 -7.36
CA ALA A 15 5.61 5.96 -8.71
C ALA A 15 4.59 5.51 -9.76
N ASN A 16 4.47 6.32 -10.82
CA ASN A 16 3.56 6.07 -11.94
C ASN A 16 2.09 5.89 -11.53
N ASP A 17 1.70 6.41 -10.36
CA ASP A 17 0.35 6.26 -9.80
C ASP A 17 -0.15 4.80 -9.82
N LEU A 18 0.66 3.89 -9.28
CA LEU A 18 0.32 2.46 -9.26
C LEU A 18 -1.06 2.19 -8.61
N PRO A 19 -1.44 2.79 -7.45
CA PRO A 19 -2.76 2.59 -6.88
C PRO A 19 -3.89 3.06 -7.79
N GLY A 20 -3.72 4.22 -8.46
CA GLY A 20 -4.69 4.73 -9.43
C GLY A 20 -4.78 3.84 -10.68
N THR A 21 -3.65 3.37 -11.20
CA THR A 21 -3.60 2.45 -12.35
C THR A 21 -4.32 1.14 -12.03
N PHE A 22 -4.11 0.58 -10.83
CA PHE A 22 -4.86 -0.58 -10.36
C PHE A 22 -6.37 -0.31 -10.33
N ALA A 23 -6.80 0.84 -9.79
CA ALA A 23 -8.21 1.21 -9.75
C ALA A 23 -8.84 1.31 -11.14
N GLN A 24 -8.10 1.88 -12.10
CA GLN A 24 -8.54 2.02 -13.49
C GLN A 24 -8.69 0.65 -14.18
N ILE A 25 -7.74 -0.26 -13.98
CA ILE A 25 -7.80 -1.63 -14.54
C ILE A 25 -8.99 -2.40 -13.97
N ALA A 26 -9.16 -2.40 -12.65
CA ALA A 26 -10.28 -3.07 -12.00
C ALA A 26 -11.63 -2.53 -12.51
N THR A 27 -11.76 -1.20 -12.60
CA THR A 27 -12.96 -0.55 -13.16
C THR A 27 -13.21 -0.97 -14.62
N ALA A 28 -12.16 -1.03 -15.44
CA ALA A 28 -12.27 -1.46 -16.84
C ALA A 28 -12.70 -2.95 -16.97
N MET A 29 -12.43 -3.77 -15.95
CA MET A 29 -12.86 -5.16 -15.88
C MET A 29 -14.27 -5.34 -15.28
N GLY A 30 -14.93 -4.25 -14.91
CA GLY A 30 -16.30 -4.26 -14.37
C GLY A 30 -16.39 -4.32 -12.84
N ASP A 31 -15.26 -4.22 -12.14
CA ASP A 31 -15.26 -4.15 -10.68
C ASP A 31 -15.55 -2.72 -10.19
N GLN A 32 -16.21 -2.62 -9.03
CA GLN A 32 -16.25 -1.37 -8.27
C GLN A 32 -15.18 -1.45 -7.20
N VAL A 33 -14.22 -0.51 -7.22
CA VAL A 33 -13.13 -0.47 -6.26
C VAL A 33 -12.94 0.93 -5.70
N THR A 34 -12.67 1.00 -4.40
CA THR A 34 -12.18 2.19 -3.70
C THR A 34 -10.76 1.94 -3.26
N VAL A 35 -9.87 2.84 -3.65
CA VAL A 35 -8.43 2.73 -3.34
C VAL A 35 -8.00 3.90 -2.47
N ASP A 36 -7.22 3.60 -1.44
CA ASP A 36 -6.50 4.59 -0.64
C ASP A 36 -5.02 4.18 -0.55
N SER A 37 -4.15 5.12 -0.19
CA SER A 37 -2.72 4.84 -0.06
C SER A 37 -2.04 5.62 1.07
N LYS A 38 -0.95 5.03 1.56
CA LYS A 38 0.04 5.62 2.45
C LYS A 38 1.44 5.29 1.93
N SER A 39 2.00 6.21 1.14
CA SER A 39 3.15 5.93 0.26
C SER A 39 4.31 6.92 0.41
N ASN A 40 4.73 7.22 1.65
CA ASN A 40 5.83 8.16 1.91
C ASN A 40 7.16 7.61 1.35
N GLY A 41 7.89 8.46 0.62
CA GLY A 41 9.17 8.07 0.01
C GLY A 41 10.17 7.49 1.01
N GLY A 42 10.83 6.39 0.62
CA GLY A 42 11.88 5.74 1.42
C GLY A 42 11.42 4.91 2.62
N PHE A 43 10.11 4.77 2.89
CA PHE A 43 9.63 4.01 4.04
C PHE A 43 9.99 2.52 3.96
N THR A 44 10.53 1.98 5.06
CA THR A 44 10.73 0.55 5.34
C THR A 44 9.54 -0.06 6.06
N PHE A 45 9.50 -1.38 6.23
CA PHE A 45 8.46 -2.03 7.05
C PHE A 45 8.48 -1.52 8.49
N GLN A 46 9.67 -1.36 9.08
CA GLN A 46 9.82 -0.84 10.44
C GLN A 46 9.20 0.56 10.56
N MET A 47 9.49 1.46 9.61
CA MET A 47 8.91 2.81 9.62
C MET A 47 7.38 2.79 9.52
N HIS A 48 6.82 1.94 8.64
CA HIS A 48 5.36 1.77 8.57
C HIS A 48 4.76 1.23 9.87
N SER A 49 5.42 0.27 10.53
CA SER A 49 4.93 -0.33 11.78
C SER A 49 4.88 0.66 12.95
N GLN A 50 5.71 1.71 12.90
CA GLN A 50 5.82 2.73 13.94
C GLN A 50 5.08 4.03 13.59
N ASP A 51 4.55 4.15 12.36
CA ASP A 51 3.90 5.37 11.87
C ASP A 51 2.40 5.39 12.25
N PRO A 52 1.96 6.35 13.09
CA PRO A 52 0.57 6.42 13.53
C PRO A 52 -0.42 6.62 12.38
N ILE A 53 0.00 7.28 11.28
CA ILE A 53 -0.87 7.50 10.12
C ILE A 53 -1.11 6.19 9.36
N THR A 54 -0.09 5.34 9.22
CA THR A 54 -0.26 3.98 8.67
C THR A 54 -1.24 3.18 9.51
N TYR A 55 -1.11 3.21 10.84
CA TYR A 55 -2.06 2.56 11.75
C TYR A 55 -3.49 3.10 11.61
N GLN A 56 -3.66 4.42 11.55
CA GLN A 56 -4.96 5.07 11.37
C GLN A 56 -5.62 4.66 10.05
N LYS A 57 -4.86 4.63 8.94
CA LYS A 57 -5.37 4.21 7.61
C LYS A 57 -5.84 2.74 7.63
N ILE A 58 -5.06 1.84 8.22
CA ILE A 58 -5.43 0.42 8.35
C ILE A 58 -6.72 0.26 9.15
N ASN A 59 -6.90 1.05 10.22
CA ASN A 59 -8.08 0.97 11.10
C ASN A 59 -9.26 1.87 10.70
N ALA A 60 -9.13 2.66 9.63
CA ALA A 60 -10.15 3.62 9.21
C ALA A 60 -11.46 2.94 8.76
N GLN A 61 -11.36 1.71 8.26
CA GLN A 61 -12.49 0.89 7.82
C GLN A 61 -12.06 -0.58 7.66
N ALA A 62 -13.02 -1.47 7.53
CA ALA A 62 -12.75 -2.85 7.13
C ALA A 62 -12.31 -2.89 5.65
N TRP A 63 -11.03 -3.03 5.40
CA TRP A 63 -10.47 -3.23 4.06
C TRP A 63 -10.70 -4.67 3.60
N ASP A 64 -10.97 -4.86 2.30
CA ASP A 64 -11.00 -6.20 1.70
C ASP A 64 -9.56 -6.68 1.43
N TYR A 65 -8.68 -5.76 1.05
CA TYR A 65 -7.26 -6.01 0.84
C TYR A 65 -6.38 -4.89 1.39
N VAL A 66 -5.25 -5.27 1.99
CA VAL A 66 -4.15 -4.36 2.34
C VAL A 66 -2.90 -4.87 1.64
N VAL A 67 -2.37 -4.07 0.71
CA VAL A 67 -1.14 -4.37 -0.02
C VAL A 67 0.01 -3.65 0.68
N ILE A 68 1.04 -4.37 1.10
CA ILE A 68 2.17 -3.80 1.82
C ILE A 68 3.46 -4.02 1.02
N GLN A 69 4.19 -2.94 0.78
CA GLN A 69 5.46 -2.94 0.07
C GLN A 69 6.59 -2.41 0.97
N GLY A 70 7.60 -3.24 1.22
CA GLY A 70 8.82 -2.87 1.95
C GLY A 70 9.79 -2.07 1.08
N GLN A 71 10.79 -1.42 1.70
CA GLN A 71 11.75 -0.57 1.00
C GLN A 71 12.57 -1.36 -0.01
N SER A 72 12.60 -0.92 -1.28
CA SER A 72 13.48 -1.41 -2.34
C SER A 72 13.85 -2.90 -2.26
N GLN A 73 14.99 -3.23 -1.64
CA GLN A 73 15.54 -4.59 -1.53
C GLN A 73 15.38 -5.20 -0.12
N GLU A 74 14.81 -4.47 0.85
CA GLU A 74 14.52 -4.92 2.21
C GLU A 74 13.90 -6.32 2.24
N PRO A 75 12.86 -6.66 1.43
CA PRO A 75 12.29 -8.01 1.49
C PRO A 75 13.21 -9.12 0.97
N SER A 76 14.30 -8.77 0.26
CA SER A 76 15.28 -9.72 -0.28
C SER A 76 16.52 -9.91 0.60
N PHE A 77 16.69 -9.08 1.62
CA PHE A 77 17.85 -9.14 2.50
C PHE A 77 17.64 -10.12 3.67
N PRO A 78 18.73 -10.74 4.19
CA PRO A 78 18.66 -11.50 5.43
C PRO A 78 18.21 -10.62 6.60
N PHE A 79 17.56 -11.23 7.61
CA PHE A 79 17.00 -10.52 8.77
C PHE A 79 17.98 -9.58 9.48
N GLY A 80 19.28 -9.89 9.53
CA GLY A 80 20.29 -9.04 10.18
C GLY A 80 20.65 -7.75 9.43
N GLN A 81 20.09 -7.51 8.24
CA GLN A 81 20.36 -6.35 7.38
C GLN A 81 19.13 -5.46 7.17
N VAL A 82 18.02 -5.76 7.86
CA VAL A 82 16.73 -5.05 7.77
C VAL A 82 16.28 -4.54 9.12
#